data_AF-A0A359HN41-F1
#
_entry.id   AF-A0A359HN41-F1
#
_cell.length_a   1.000
_cell.length_b   1.000
_cell.length_c   1.000
_cell.angle_alpha   90.00
_cell.angle_beta   90.00
_cell.angle_gamma   90.00
#
_symmetry.space_group_name_H-M   'P 1'
#
loop_
_entity.id
_entity.type
_entity.pdbx_description
1 polymer ?
#
loop_
_entity_poly.entity_id
_entity_poly.type
_entity_poly.pdbx_seq_one_letter_code
_entity_poly.pdbx_strand_id
1 'polypeptide(L)'
;MTNSYHRLIDEINAALNKRAASYPLRDQSYANLVEIIEQLSSFLLENTRFDEFAPQFGLPDDVYSLNALYSFSAHPIFICGSMKSGTSLLTQLLDGHPALFVMPSDSHYANQKGKWQREEFSEIARYWLNRMINPSGKEPFWFLGPERAKLESFLQILRYLLRNTCLDVFVCVMLASCSVSKDVNELPRLQYWVEKTPGNESAALDLANQYPRAKFIHILRDPLENIASLKKLAALRKNPFYAVNYAVALKRSFHLATENQRVLGESRYMVVRYEDLVSLPRQIMEDITRFLGIAYNESLLTPTENDRLAGSNSMFADRRVTGQIVNQSHDDRYKLILDQRELREIVTILYDDAVKRGYPWQSKNIVGYRKGWIYHLFLQGYRVWNATRIRFLGAMRFIAHRKH
;
A
#
# COMPACT_ATOMS: atom_id res chain seq x y z
N MET A 1 -9.22 1.87 36.24
CA MET A 1 -9.07 1.28 34.89
C MET A 1 -9.58 2.24 33.80
N THR A 2 -10.83 2.72 33.86
CA THR A 2 -11.40 3.65 32.86
C THR A 2 -10.60 4.96 32.72
N ASN A 3 -10.15 5.55 33.83
CA ASN A 3 -9.33 6.77 33.81
C ASN A 3 -7.97 6.59 33.10
N SER A 4 -7.36 5.41 33.18
CA SER A 4 -6.08 5.12 32.52
C SER A 4 -6.24 5.00 31.00
N TYR A 5 -7.33 4.39 30.53
CA TYR A 5 -7.64 4.29 29.11
C TYR A 5 -7.89 5.65 28.47
N HIS A 6 -8.76 6.48 29.08
CA HIS A 6 -9.04 7.82 28.56
C HIS A 6 -7.79 8.69 28.49
N ARG A 7 -6.92 8.62 29.51
CA ARG A 7 -5.64 9.33 29.49
C ARG A 7 -4.77 8.92 28.30
N LEU A 8 -4.64 7.62 28.02
CA LEU A 8 -3.87 7.13 26.88
C LEU A 8 -4.47 7.59 25.53
N ILE A 9 -5.80 7.60 25.40
CA ILE A 9 -6.46 8.11 24.19
C ILE A 9 -6.19 9.60 24.00
N ASP A 10 -6.26 10.40 25.06
CA ASP A 10 -5.96 11.84 24.99
C ASP A 10 -4.50 12.10 24.63
N GLU A 11 -3.56 11.36 25.21
CA GLU A 11 -2.13 11.42 24.89
C GLU A 11 -1.86 11.05 23.42
N ILE A 12 -2.50 9.99 22.91
CA ILE A 12 -2.39 9.57 21.51
C ILE A 12 -2.97 10.64 20.57
N ASN A 13 -4.14 11.19 20.88
CA ASN A 13 -4.77 12.24 20.08
C ASN A 13 -3.89 13.50 20.02
N ALA A 14 -3.31 13.91 21.16
CA ALA A 14 -2.36 15.03 21.20
C ALA A 14 -1.11 14.75 20.35
N ALA A 15 -0.56 13.54 20.45
CA ALA A 15 0.59 13.11 19.65
C ALA A 15 0.26 13.07 18.14
N LEU A 16 -0.91 12.57 17.74
CA LEU A 16 -1.38 12.53 16.36
C LEU A 16 -1.59 13.93 15.78
N ASN A 17 -2.19 14.85 16.54
CA ASN A 17 -2.34 16.25 16.13
C ASN A 17 -0.98 16.94 15.91
N LYS A 18 -0.03 16.72 16.82
CA LYS A 18 1.34 17.21 16.67
C LYS A 18 2.02 16.62 15.43
N ARG A 19 1.79 15.34 15.15
CA ARG A 19 2.30 14.62 13.99
C ARG A 19 1.72 15.17 12.68
N ALA A 20 0.43 15.48 12.65
CA ALA A 20 -0.25 16.04 11.49
C ALA A 20 0.36 17.37 11.05
N ALA A 21 0.80 18.20 12.02
CA ALA A 21 1.48 19.46 11.75
C ALA A 21 2.86 19.30 11.06
N SER A 22 3.56 18.18 11.29
CA SER A 22 4.88 17.93 10.68
C SER A 22 4.86 16.90 9.53
N TYR A 23 3.70 16.37 9.17
CA TYR A 23 3.56 15.46 8.02
C TYR A 23 4.07 16.11 6.72
N PRO A 24 4.86 15.41 5.87
CA PRO A 24 5.22 13.99 5.92
C PRO A 24 6.61 13.68 6.52
N LEU A 25 7.19 14.60 7.30
CA LEU A 25 8.50 14.41 7.95
C LEU A 25 8.42 13.30 9.00
N ARG A 26 9.49 12.54 9.24
CA ARG A 26 9.58 11.55 10.33
C ARG A 26 10.59 12.08 11.35
N ASP A 27 10.09 12.76 12.38
CA ASP A 27 10.88 13.35 13.46
C ASP A 27 10.62 12.61 14.79
N GLN A 28 11.13 13.14 15.92
CA GLN A 28 10.97 12.53 17.24
C GLN A 28 9.50 12.32 17.65
N SER A 29 8.56 13.10 17.11
CA SER A 29 7.12 12.91 17.36
C SER A 29 6.61 11.55 16.87
N TYR A 30 7.23 10.97 15.83
CA TYR A 30 6.88 9.64 15.35
C TYR A 30 7.23 8.56 16.37
N ALA A 31 8.47 8.60 16.90
CA ALA A 31 8.93 7.62 17.88
C ALA A 31 8.09 7.69 19.17
N ASN A 32 7.81 8.91 19.64
CA ASN A 32 6.96 9.14 20.81
C ASN A 32 5.53 8.61 20.60
N LEU A 33 4.93 8.83 19.42
CA LEU A 33 3.60 8.32 19.10
C LEU A 33 3.57 6.78 19.11
N VAL A 34 4.58 6.13 18.52
CA VAL A 34 4.69 4.66 18.51
C VAL A 34 4.78 4.12 19.95
N GLU A 35 5.57 4.76 20.81
CA GLU A 35 5.70 4.36 22.22
C GLU A 35 4.38 4.43 22.99
N ILE A 36 3.62 5.52 22.84
CA ILE A 36 2.31 5.66 23.51
C ILE A 36 1.30 4.63 22.97
N ILE A 37 1.34 4.32 21.67
CA ILE A 37 0.50 3.26 21.08
C ILE A 37 0.86 1.87 21.64
N GLU A 38 2.13 1.59 21.90
CA GLU A 38 2.56 0.34 22.54
C GLU A 38 2.05 0.23 23.99
N GLN A 39 2.00 1.35 24.72
CA GLN A 39 1.38 1.40 26.05
C GLN A 39 -0.13 1.09 25.99
N LEU A 40 -0.86 1.70 25.04
CA LEU A 40 -2.27 1.39 24.81
C LEU A 40 -2.47 -0.09 24.45
N SER A 41 -1.62 -0.62 23.57
CA SER A 41 -1.72 -2.02 23.14
C SER A 41 -1.50 -2.98 24.31
N SER A 42 -0.53 -2.68 25.18
CA SER A 42 -0.28 -3.47 26.40
C SER A 42 -1.44 -3.37 27.39
N PHE A 43 -1.96 -2.17 27.62
CA PHE A 43 -3.16 -1.96 28.43
C PHE A 43 -4.35 -2.79 27.92
N LEU A 44 -4.63 -2.75 26.62
CA LEU A 44 -5.71 -3.52 26.01
C LEU A 44 -5.50 -5.03 26.18
N LEU A 45 -4.29 -5.53 25.92
CA LEU A 45 -3.98 -6.96 26.04
C LEU A 45 -4.12 -7.48 27.48
N GLU A 46 -3.81 -6.67 28.48
CA GLU A 46 -3.96 -7.03 29.90
C GLU A 46 -5.41 -6.96 30.40
N ASN A 47 -6.22 -6.06 29.84
CA ASN A 47 -7.55 -5.75 30.36
C ASN A 47 -8.70 -6.29 29.49
N THR A 48 -8.41 -6.80 28.29
CA THR A 48 -9.40 -7.46 27.43
C THR A 48 -9.69 -8.86 27.96
N ARG A 49 -10.97 -9.17 28.17
CA ARG A 49 -11.39 -10.52 28.54
C ARG A 49 -11.46 -11.40 27.30
N PHE A 50 -10.50 -12.30 27.13
CA PHE A 50 -10.45 -13.19 25.98
C PHE A 50 -11.20 -14.51 26.19
N ASP A 51 -11.25 -15.02 27.42
CA ASP A 51 -11.73 -16.38 27.70
C ASP A 51 -13.26 -16.46 27.81
N GLU A 52 -13.94 -15.32 27.94
CA GLU A 52 -15.41 -15.19 27.94
C GLU A 52 -15.96 -14.88 26.53
N PHE A 53 -15.09 -14.75 25.52
CA PHE A 53 -15.49 -14.39 24.17
C PHE A 53 -15.91 -15.63 23.36
N ALA A 54 -17.21 -15.88 23.32
CA ALA A 54 -17.83 -16.58 22.20
C ALA A 54 -18.29 -15.50 21.23
N PRO A 55 -17.82 -15.48 19.97
CA PRO A 55 -18.38 -14.55 19.02
C PRO A 55 -19.85 -14.93 18.81
N GLN A 56 -20.76 -14.18 19.44
CA GLN A 56 -21.96 -13.76 18.74
C GLN A 56 -21.42 -12.83 17.68
N PHE A 57 -20.94 -13.41 16.59
CA PHE A 57 -20.58 -12.59 15.48
C PHE A 57 -21.80 -11.70 15.24
N GLY A 58 -21.60 -10.41 15.00
CA GLY A 58 -22.60 -9.65 14.23
C GLY A 58 -22.75 -10.21 12.81
N LEU A 59 -22.40 -11.48 12.57
CA LEU A 59 -22.76 -12.27 11.43
C LEU A 59 -24.07 -12.93 11.82
N PRO A 60 -25.14 -12.74 11.04
CA PRO A 60 -26.38 -13.45 11.25
C PRO A 60 -26.13 -14.92 11.59
N ASP A 61 -26.92 -15.48 12.51
CA ASP A 61 -26.93 -16.91 12.88
C ASP A 61 -27.14 -17.85 11.68
N ASP A 62 -27.34 -17.30 10.48
CA ASP A 62 -27.48 -18.05 9.25
C ASP A 62 -26.13 -18.42 8.62
N VAL A 63 -26.13 -19.62 8.06
CA VAL A 63 -25.03 -20.21 7.29
C VAL A 63 -24.62 -19.30 6.10
N TYR A 64 -25.52 -18.42 5.64
CA TYR A 64 -25.28 -17.51 4.52
C TYR A 64 -24.25 -16.44 4.85
N SER A 65 -24.25 -15.92 6.08
CA SER A 65 -23.35 -14.84 6.50
C SER A 65 -21.92 -15.34 6.74
N LEU A 66 -21.77 -16.55 7.26
CA LEU A 66 -20.48 -17.23 7.34
C LEU A 66 -19.93 -17.52 5.93
N ASN A 67 -20.76 -18.02 5.01
CA ASN A 67 -20.35 -18.24 3.63
C ASN A 67 -19.95 -16.94 2.92
N ALA A 68 -20.63 -15.83 3.19
CA ALA A 68 -20.27 -14.51 2.65
C ALA A 68 -18.89 -14.06 3.14
N LEU A 69 -18.59 -14.21 4.44
CA LEU A 69 -17.25 -13.92 4.97
C LEU A 69 -16.17 -14.87 4.48
N TYR A 70 -16.47 -16.17 4.34
CA TYR A 70 -15.53 -17.11 3.76
C TYR A 70 -15.26 -16.77 2.29
N SER A 71 -16.29 -16.38 1.54
CA SER A 71 -16.12 -15.85 0.19
C SER A 71 -15.21 -14.60 0.22
N PHE A 72 -15.53 -13.59 1.03
CA PHE A 72 -14.71 -12.40 1.22
C PHE A 72 -13.24 -12.71 1.52
N SER A 73 -12.98 -13.63 2.46
CA SER A 73 -11.63 -14.01 2.89
C SER A 73 -10.76 -14.58 1.76
N ALA A 74 -11.38 -15.27 0.79
CA ALA A 74 -10.68 -15.93 -0.31
C ALA A 74 -10.38 -15.01 -1.50
N HIS A 75 -10.91 -13.78 -1.55
CA HIS A 75 -10.83 -12.91 -2.73
C HIS A 75 -10.08 -11.59 -2.48
N PRO A 76 -8.76 -11.64 -2.29
CA PRO A 76 -7.97 -10.42 -2.22
C PRO A 76 -7.85 -9.69 -3.55
N ILE A 77 -7.78 -8.37 -3.43
CA ILE A 77 -7.34 -7.46 -4.48
C ILE A 77 -6.09 -6.75 -3.98
N PHE A 78 -4.97 -6.95 -4.67
CA PHE A 78 -3.73 -6.24 -4.36
C PHE A 78 -3.51 -5.09 -5.35
N ILE A 79 -3.37 -3.89 -4.83
CA ILE A 79 -2.93 -2.74 -5.63
C ILE A 79 -1.40 -2.76 -5.68
N CYS A 80 -0.88 -2.80 -6.91
CA CYS A 80 0.53 -2.82 -7.21
C CYS A 80 0.97 -1.50 -7.84
N GLY A 81 2.27 -1.21 -7.79
CA GLY A 81 2.85 -0.02 -8.40
C GLY A 81 3.92 0.61 -7.56
N SER A 82 4.85 1.28 -8.23
CA SER A 82 5.88 2.09 -7.59
C SER A 82 5.24 3.25 -6.82
N MET A 83 5.90 3.67 -5.73
CA MET A 83 5.52 4.86 -4.98
C MET A 83 5.39 6.08 -5.92
N LYS A 84 4.39 6.94 -5.66
CA LYS A 84 4.04 8.11 -6.50
C LYS A 84 3.47 7.81 -7.89
N SER A 85 3.05 6.57 -8.17
CA SER A 85 2.35 6.20 -9.41
C SER A 85 0.82 6.32 -9.33
N GLY A 86 0.26 6.88 -8.25
CA GLY A 86 -1.20 6.99 -8.08
C GLY A 86 -1.84 5.81 -7.33
N THR A 87 -1.06 4.91 -6.73
CA THR A 87 -1.57 3.79 -5.93
C THR A 87 -2.53 4.22 -4.82
N SER A 88 -2.23 5.34 -4.12
CA SER A 88 -3.15 5.92 -3.14
C SER A 88 -4.48 6.37 -3.76
N LEU A 89 -4.46 7.08 -4.89
CA LEU A 89 -5.70 7.54 -5.53
C LEU A 89 -6.56 6.36 -5.95
N LEU A 90 -5.98 5.36 -6.61
CA LEU A 90 -6.70 4.16 -7.01
C LEU A 90 -7.30 3.42 -5.80
N THR A 91 -6.55 3.31 -4.69
CA THR A 91 -7.06 2.72 -3.46
C THR A 91 -8.23 3.53 -2.90
N GLN A 92 -8.13 4.85 -2.93
CA GLN A 92 -9.17 5.76 -2.43
C GLN A 92 -10.43 5.75 -3.31
N LEU A 93 -10.30 5.50 -4.61
CA LEU A 93 -11.45 5.33 -5.50
C LEU A 93 -12.14 3.98 -5.32
N LEU A 94 -11.45 2.97 -4.78
CA LEU A 94 -12.06 1.68 -4.45
C LEU A 94 -12.72 1.69 -3.07
N ASP A 95 -12.25 2.56 -2.17
CA ASP A 95 -12.85 2.76 -0.85
C ASP A 95 -14.29 3.29 -0.99
N GLY A 96 -15.17 2.89 -0.07
CA GLY A 96 -16.59 3.23 -0.11
C GLY A 96 -17.45 2.43 -1.09
N HIS A 97 -16.88 1.53 -1.92
CA HIS A 97 -17.68 0.61 -2.74
C HIS A 97 -18.33 -0.48 -1.87
N PRO A 98 -19.64 -0.76 -1.98
CA PRO A 98 -20.36 -1.66 -1.06
C PRO A 98 -19.91 -3.13 -1.10
N ALA A 99 -19.22 -3.54 -2.17
CA ALA A 99 -18.65 -4.88 -2.30
C ALA A 99 -17.19 -5.00 -1.82
N LEU A 100 -16.55 -3.90 -1.42
CA LEU A 100 -15.12 -3.84 -1.11
C LEU A 100 -14.89 -3.41 0.34
N PHE A 101 -14.00 -4.11 1.04
CA PHE A 101 -13.40 -3.60 2.27
C PHE A 101 -11.94 -3.22 1.98
N VAL A 102 -11.62 -1.93 2.06
CA VAL A 102 -10.29 -1.43 1.72
C VAL A 102 -9.47 -1.23 2.97
N MET A 103 -8.30 -1.87 3.03
CA MET A 103 -7.34 -1.63 4.10
C MET A 103 -6.89 -0.17 4.05
N PRO A 104 -7.12 0.63 5.11
CA PRO A 104 -6.95 2.07 5.06
C PRO A 104 -5.48 2.52 5.12
N SER A 105 -4.53 1.61 5.36
CA SER A 105 -3.10 1.91 5.40
C SER A 105 -2.24 0.84 4.71
N ASP A 106 -0.98 1.20 4.43
CA ASP A 106 0.01 0.25 3.90
C ASP A 106 0.25 -0.85 4.95
N SER A 107 -0.28 -2.04 4.69
CA SER A 107 -0.17 -3.15 5.65
C SER A 107 1.28 -3.64 5.77
N HIS A 108 2.05 -3.54 4.68
CA HIS A 108 3.36 -4.16 4.51
C HIS A 108 3.37 -5.68 4.73
N TYR A 109 2.20 -6.32 4.63
CA TYR A 109 2.04 -7.75 4.89
C TYR A 109 2.98 -8.60 4.04
N ALA A 110 3.01 -8.36 2.72
CA ALA A 110 3.87 -9.08 1.79
C ALA A 110 5.38 -8.86 2.03
N ASN A 111 5.78 -7.75 2.67
CA ASN A 111 7.17 -7.49 3.04
C ASN A 111 7.58 -8.21 4.32
N GLN A 112 6.62 -8.79 5.05
CA GLN A 112 6.80 -9.40 6.36
C GLN A 112 6.41 -10.89 6.37
N LYS A 113 6.39 -11.56 5.21
CA LYS A 113 5.90 -12.95 5.07
C LYS A 113 6.54 -13.94 6.07
N GLY A 114 7.83 -13.76 6.41
CA GLY A 114 8.53 -14.61 7.37
C GLY A 114 8.12 -14.38 8.83
N LYS A 115 7.56 -13.21 9.15
CA LYS A 115 7.16 -12.85 10.50
C LYS A 115 5.96 -13.71 10.97
N TRP A 116 4.97 -13.91 10.12
CA TRP A 116 3.65 -14.40 10.54
C TRP A 116 3.54 -15.89 10.89
N GLN A 117 4.61 -16.68 10.74
CA GLN A 117 4.55 -18.14 10.89
C GLN A 117 4.74 -18.62 12.35
N ARG A 118 5.25 -17.78 13.25
CA ARG A 118 5.70 -18.22 14.60
C ARG A 118 5.47 -17.20 15.72
N GLU A 119 4.65 -16.18 15.48
CA GLU A 119 4.48 -15.09 16.43
C GLU A 119 3.36 -15.41 17.41
N GLU A 120 3.57 -15.03 18.66
CA GLU A 120 2.54 -15.12 19.68
C GLU A 120 1.41 -14.14 19.36
N PHE A 121 0.18 -14.47 19.78
CA PHE A 121 -0.99 -13.60 19.57
C PHE A 121 -0.72 -12.14 19.97
N SER A 122 0.01 -11.95 21.07
CA SER A 122 0.30 -10.62 21.61
C SER A 122 1.22 -9.78 20.69
N GLU A 123 2.08 -10.40 19.90
CA GLU A 123 2.98 -9.71 18.95
C GLU A 123 2.22 -9.32 17.68
N ILE A 124 1.34 -10.21 17.21
CA ILE A 124 0.41 -9.95 16.10
C ILE A 124 -0.53 -8.79 16.48
N ALA A 125 -1.13 -8.85 17.67
CA ALA A 125 -2.05 -7.85 18.18
C ALA A 125 -1.42 -6.45 18.24
N ARG A 126 -0.23 -6.31 18.85
CA ARG A 126 0.49 -5.02 18.94
C ARG A 126 0.79 -4.46 17.55
N TYR A 127 1.30 -5.29 16.65
CA TYR A 127 1.65 -4.88 15.30
C TYR A 127 0.44 -4.30 14.53
N TRP A 128 -0.71 -4.97 14.64
CA TRP A 128 -1.91 -4.54 13.92
C TRP A 128 -2.62 -3.37 14.59
N LEU A 129 -2.68 -3.30 15.92
CA LEU A 129 -3.15 -2.11 16.62
C LEU A 129 -2.35 -0.86 16.22
N ASN A 130 -1.02 -0.97 16.12
CA ASN A 130 -0.17 0.10 15.64
C ASN A 130 -0.47 0.56 14.21
N ARG A 131 -1.05 -0.32 13.38
CA ARG A 131 -1.48 0.02 12.01
C ARG A 131 -2.93 0.49 11.92
N MET A 132 -3.76 0.13 12.89
CA MET A 132 -5.13 0.61 13.04
C MET A 132 -5.19 2.05 13.55
N ILE A 133 -4.09 2.55 14.11
CA ILE A 133 -3.88 3.94 14.53
C ILE A 133 -2.84 4.56 13.59
N ASN A 134 -3.26 5.41 12.67
CA ASN A 134 -2.43 5.90 11.58
C ASN A 134 -1.19 6.68 12.07
N PRO A 135 0.02 6.07 12.12
CA PRO A 135 1.17 6.71 12.75
C PRO A 135 1.81 7.74 11.81
N SER A 136 1.30 7.86 10.57
CA SER A 136 1.75 8.88 9.64
C SER A 136 1.36 10.29 10.10
N GLY A 137 0.28 10.44 10.89
CA GLY A 137 -0.30 11.73 11.22
C GLY A 137 -1.17 12.33 10.11
N LYS A 138 -1.51 11.54 9.09
CA LYS A 138 -2.54 11.90 8.11
C LYS A 138 -3.90 11.44 8.62
N GLU A 139 -4.92 12.28 8.53
CA GLU A 139 -6.28 11.83 8.81
C GLU A 139 -6.78 10.85 7.72
N PRO A 140 -7.65 9.88 8.08
CA PRO A 140 -8.15 9.61 9.43
C PRO A 140 -7.11 8.93 10.34
N PHE A 141 -7.17 9.29 11.63
CA PHE A 141 -6.23 8.84 12.66
C PHE A 141 -6.56 7.46 13.23
N TRP A 142 -7.83 7.21 13.53
CA TRP A 142 -8.31 5.96 14.10
C TRP A 142 -9.14 5.22 13.06
N PHE A 143 -8.61 4.12 12.50
CA PHE A 143 -9.29 3.37 11.46
C PHE A 143 -10.45 2.53 12.00
N LEU A 144 -10.31 1.98 13.21
CA LEU A 144 -11.38 1.26 13.91
C LEU A 144 -12.21 2.18 14.82
N GLY A 145 -11.71 3.39 15.09
CA GLY A 145 -12.23 4.29 16.14
C GLY A 145 -11.48 4.15 17.49
N PRO A 146 -11.50 5.19 18.35
CA PRO A 146 -10.83 5.19 19.65
C PRO A 146 -11.67 4.52 20.75
N GLU A 147 -12.88 4.03 20.45
CA GLU A 147 -13.78 3.44 21.43
C GLU A 147 -13.22 2.11 21.96
N ARG A 148 -13.10 2.00 23.29
CA ARG A 148 -12.53 0.81 23.95
C ARG A 148 -13.20 -0.48 23.50
N ALA A 149 -14.53 -0.49 23.47
CA ALA A 149 -15.31 -1.65 23.06
C ALA A 149 -14.96 -2.14 21.65
N LYS A 150 -14.68 -1.23 20.71
CA LYS A 150 -14.29 -1.58 19.34
C LYS A 150 -12.89 -2.20 19.30
N LEU A 151 -11.92 -1.61 20.00
CA LEU A 151 -10.56 -2.13 20.05
C LEU A 151 -10.49 -3.49 20.77
N GLU A 152 -11.23 -3.65 21.87
CA GLU A 152 -11.36 -4.94 22.57
C GLU A 152 -12.03 -6.00 21.68
N SER A 153 -13.12 -5.65 20.99
CA SER A 153 -13.80 -6.56 20.04
C SER A 153 -12.88 -7.00 18.91
N PHE A 154 -12.09 -6.07 18.34
CA PHE A 154 -11.10 -6.40 17.31
C PHE A 154 -10.10 -7.43 17.82
N LEU A 155 -9.54 -7.23 19.02
CA LEU A 155 -8.59 -8.16 19.63
C LEU A 155 -9.21 -9.53 19.93
N GLN A 156 -10.43 -9.55 20.43
CA GLN A 156 -11.18 -10.76 20.74
C GLN A 156 -11.45 -11.59 19.47
N ILE A 157 -11.99 -10.96 18.42
CA ILE A 157 -12.25 -11.61 17.13
C ILE A 157 -10.95 -12.09 16.51
N LEU A 158 -9.90 -11.28 16.51
CA LEU A 158 -8.59 -11.65 15.98
C LEU A 158 -8.03 -12.90 16.69
N ARG A 159 -8.04 -12.92 18.04
CA ARG A 159 -7.58 -14.08 18.82
C ARG A 159 -8.41 -15.33 18.50
N TYR A 160 -9.72 -15.18 18.40
CA TYR A 160 -10.62 -16.28 18.08
C TYR A 160 -10.29 -16.87 16.71
N LEU A 161 -10.17 -16.04 15.67
CA LEU A 161 -9.86 -16.48 14.31
C LEU A 161 -8.49 -17.17 14.23
N LEU A 162 -7.47 -16.61 14.87
CA LEU A 162 -6.12 -17.18 14.89
C LEU A 162 -6.06 -18.55 15.61
N ARG A 163 -6.92 -18.79 16.60
CA ARG A 163 -6.93 -20.06 17.36
C ARG A 163 -7.83 -21.13 16.75
N ASN A 164 -8.92 -20.74 16.10
CA ASN A 164 -9.99 -21.66 15.69
C ASN A 164 -10.09 -21.85 14.17
N THR A 165 -9.24 -21.17 13.39
CA THR A 165 -9.22 -21.31 11.93
C THR A 165 -7.81 -21.60 11.41
N CYS A 166 -7.71 -22.04 10.16
CA CYS A 166 -6.44 -22.15 9.43
C CYS A 166 -6.21 -20.97 8.48
N LEU A 167 -6.93 -19.86 8.68
CA LEU A 167 -6.81 -18.67 7.85
C LEU A 167 -5.46 -17.99 8.06
N ASP A 168 -4.97 -17.36 7.01
CA ASP A 168 -3.77 -16.53 7.10
C ASP A 168 -3.96 -15.38 8.11
N VAL A 169 -2.88 -14.99 8.81
CA VAL A 169 -2.90 -13.90 9.80
C VAL A 169 -3.52 -12.63 9.24
N PHE A 170 -3.20 -12.27 8.00
CA PHE A 170 -3.74 -11.06 7.40
C PHE A 170 -5.23 -11.17 7.09
N VAL A 171 -5.67 -12.34 6.66
CA VAL A 171 -7.11 -12.61 6.49
C VAL A 171 -7.85 -12.49 7.82
N CYS A 172 -7.29 -13.03 8.92
CA CYS A 172 -7.85 -12.87 10.26
C CYS A 172 -7.97 -11.39 10.66
N VAL A 173 -6.97 -10.57 10.32
CA VAL A 173 -7.00 -9.13 10.56
C VAL A 173 -8.07 -8.44 9.73
N MET A 174 -8.17 -8.74 8.43
CA MET A 174 -9.18 -8.13 7.57
C MET A 174 -10.61 -8.46 8.04
N LEU A 175 -10.84 -9.71 8.45
CA LEU A 175 -12.12 -10.16 9.03
C LEU A 175 -12.42 -9.47 10.37
N ALA A 176 -11.44 -9.38 11.27
CA ALA A 176 -11.61 -8.70 12.54
C ALA A 176 -11.87 -7.19 12.34
N SER A 177 -11.15 -6.54 11.43
CA SER A 177 -11.31 -5.12 11.11
C SER A 177 -12.68 -4.84 10.48
N CYS A 178 -13.11 -5.60 9.48
CA CYS A 178 -14.42 -5.36 8.85
C CYS A 178 -15.58 -5.59 9.84
N SER A 179 -15.48 -6.60 10.71
CA SER A 179 -16.49 -6.91 11.73
C SER A 179 -16.69 -5.80 12.77
N VAL A 180 -15.70 -4.93 12.96
CA VAL A 180 -15.75 -3.83 13.93
C VAL A 180 -16.02 -2.48 13.25
N SER A 181 -15.58 -2.31 12.02
CA SER A 181 -15.69 -1.04 11.29
C SER A 181 -16.96 -0.91 10.45
N LYS A 182 -17.59 -2.02 10.03
CA LYS A 182 -18.77 -2.00 9.17
C LYS A 182 -20.04 -2.35 9.94
N ASP A 183 -21.16 -1.81 9.48
CA ASP A 183 -22.48 -2.21 9.97
C ASP A 183 -22.73 -3.68 9.64
N VAL A 184 -23.37 -4.42 10.55
CA VAL A 184 -23.77 -5.82 10.36
C VAL A 184 -24.51 -6.03 9.04
N ASN A 185 -25.35 -5.08 8.64
CA ASN A 185 -26.16 -5.17 7.43
C ASN A 185 -25.34 -4.96 6.14
N GLU A 186 -24.12 -4.42 6.25
CA GLU A 186 -23.19 -4.24 5.13
C GLU A 186 -22.30 -5.47 4.93
N LEU A 187 -22.00 -6.24 5.98
CA LEU A 187 -21.10 -7.39 5.90
C LEU A 187 -21.48 -8.40 4.81
N PRO A 188 -22.77 -8.78 4.61
CA PRO A 188 -23.15 -9.71 3.55
C PRO A 188 -22.90 -9.20 2.13
N ARG A 189 -22.70 -7.88 1.94
CA ARG A 189 -22.43 -7.27 0.63
C ARG A 189 -20.95 -7.31 0.28
N LEU A 190 -20.07 -7.42 1.26
CA LEU A 190 -18.63 -7.47 1.06
C LEU A 190 -18.24 -8.76 0.32
N GLN A 191 -17.51 -8.60 -0.77
CA GLN A 191 -17.07 -9.72 -1.62
C GLN A 191 -15.55 -9.80 -1.72
N TYR A 192 -14.85 -8.68 -1.58
CA TYR A 192 -13.41 -8.60 -1.73
C TYR A 192 -12.82 -7.70 -0.65
N TRP A 193 -11.59 -8.00 -0.26
CA TRP A 193 -10.76 -7.07 0.47
C TRP A 193 -9.65 -6.51 -0.41
N VAL A 194 -9.30 -5.24 -0.20
CA VAL A 194 -8.27 -4.54 -0.96
C VAL A 194 -7.10 -4.21 -0.06
N GLU A 195 -5.89 -4.58 -0.49
CA GLU A 195 -4.65 -4.18 0.17
C GLU A 195 -3.75 -3.45 -0.82
N LYS A 196 -3.15 -2.37 -0.35
CA LYS A 196 -2.18 -1.62 -1.12
C LYS A 196 -0.93 -1.41 -0.29
N THR A 197 0.18 -1.97 -0.76
CA THR A 197 1.52 -1.61 -0.34
C THR A 197 2.34 -1.31 -1.60
N PRO A 198 3.01 -0.14 -1.70
CA PRO A 198 3.90 0.14 -2.83
C PRO A 198 4.96 -0.96 -2.98
N GLY A 199 5.12 -1.48 -4.20
CA GLY A 199 6.04 -2.59 -4.48
C GLY A 199 5.42 -3.99 -4.42
N ASN A 200 4.12 -4.12 -4.13
CA ASN A 200 3.41 -5.41 -4.16
C ASN A 200 3.62 -6.20 -5.46
N GLU A 201 3.90 -5.55 -6.59
CA GLU A 201 4.22 -6.21 -7.85
C GLU A 201 5.39 -7.20 -7.74
N SER A 202 6.33 -6.96 -6.80
CA SER A 202 7.49 -7.84 -6.60
C SER A 202 7.13 -9.13 -5.88
N ALA A 203 6.00 -9.15 -5.17
CA ALA A 203 5.50 -10.28 -4.40
C ALA A 203 4.26 -10.92 -5.05
N ALA A 204 3.83 -10.44 -6.23
CA ALA A 204 2.57 -10.82 -6.85
C ALA A 204 2.45 -12.33 -7.10
N LEU A 205 3.52 -12.99 -7.55
CA LEU A 205 3.50 -14.43 -7.79
C LEU A 205 3.35 -15.23 -6.48
N ASP A 206 4.13 -14.94 -5.43
CA ASP A 206 3.91 -15.67 -4.17
C ASP A 206 2.60 -15.29 -3.48
N LEU A 207 2.11 -14.06 -3.64
CA LEU A 207 0.74 -13.70 -3.20
C LEU A 207 -0.31 -14.48 -3.99
N ALA A 208 -0.13 -14.68 -5.29
CA ALA A 208 -1.05 -15.48 -6.11
C ALA A 208 -1.01 -16.98 -5.77
N ASN A 209 0.14 -17.49 -5.33
CA ASN A 209 0.29 -18.84 -4.81
C ASN A 209 -0.39 -19.00 -3.45
N GLN A 210 -0.22 -18.01 -2.56
CA GLN A 210 -0.85 -17.99 -1.24
C GLN A 210 -2.37 -17.81 -1.34
N TYR A 211 -2.82 -16.99 -2.28
CA TYR A 211 -4.21 -16.63 -2.52
C TYR A 211 -4.60 -16.96 -3.97
N PRO A 212 -5.09 -18.18 -4.26
CA PRO A 212 -5.36 -18.63 -5.62
C PRO A 212 -6.40 -17.81 -6.39
N ARG A 213 -7.28 -17.10 -5.68
CA ARG A 213 -8.30 -16.22 -6.27
C ARG A 213 -7.92 -14.73 -6.24
N ALA A 214 -6.68 -14.41 -5.85
CA ALA A 214 -6.20 -13.03 -5.84
C ALA A 214 -6.27 -12.39 -7.22
N LYS A 215 -6.70 -11.13 -7.25
CA LYS A 215 -6.58 -10.22 -8.39
C LYS A 215 -5.59 -9.11 -8.06
N PHE A 216 -4.95 -8.56 -9.10
CA PHE A 216 -3.94 -7.53 -8.98
C PHE A 216 -4.24 -6.39 -9.94
N ILE A 217 -4.14 -5.16 -9.47
CA ILE A 217 -4.25 -3.96 -10.31
C ILE A 217 -2.94 -3.18 -10.18
N HIS A 218 -2.14 -3.18 -11.24
CA HIS A 218 -0.83 -2.53 -11.29
C HIS A 218 -0.94 -1.18 -11.97
N ILE A 219 -0.88 -0.12 -11.18
CA ILE A 219 -0.90 1.25 -11.70
C ILE A 219 0.51 1.72 -12.08
N LEU A 220 0.64 2.19 -13.31
CA LEU A 220 1.86 2.79 -13.88
C LEU A 220 1.67 4.29 -14.06
N ARG A 221 2.76 5.03 -14.13
CA ARG A 221 2.76 6.49 -14.35
C ARG A 221 3.94 6.89 -15.23
N ASP A 222 3.85 8.01 -15.94
CA ASP A 222 4.97 8.61 -16.68
C ASP A 222 6.20 8.69 -15.77
N PRO A 223 7.33 8.04 -16.13
CA PRO A 223 8.49 8.02 -15.26
C PRO A 223 9.05 9.39 -14.91
N LEU A 224 8.92 10.39 -15.78
CA LEU A 224 9.42 11.74 -15.50
C LEU A 224 8.63 12.39 -14.37
N GLU A 225 7.30 12.33 -14.44
CA GLU A 225 6.40 12.84 -13.39
C GLU A 225 6.57 12.07 -12.08
N ASN A 226 6.72 10.74 -12.16
CA ASN A 226 6.95 9.90 -11.00
C ASN A 226 8.26 10.25 -10.28
N ILE A 227 9.38 10.26 -11.01
CA ILE A 227 10.70 10.54 -10.44
C ILE A 227 10.80 11.98 -9.94
N ALA A 228 10.19 12.96 -10.62
CA ALA A 228 10.09 14.33 -10.12
C ALA A 228 9.34 14.39 -8.77
N SER A 229 8.23 13.66 -8.64
CA SER A 229 7.51 13.57 -7.35
C SER A 229 8.34 12.88 -6.26
N LEU A 230 9.17 11.89 -6.60
CA LEU A 230 10.07 11.22 -5.68
C LEU A 230 11.23 12.14 -5.25
N LYS A 231 11.78 12.95 -6.16
CA LYS A 231 12.80 13.97 -5.85
C LYS A 231 12.29 14.97 -4.83
N LYS A 232 11.07 15.48 -5.02
CA LYS A 232 10.44 16.42 -4.07
C LYS A 232 10.24 15.78 -2.70
N LEU A 233 9.81 14.51 -2.65
CA LEU A 233 9.68 13.77 -1.38
C LEU A 233 11.04 13.54 -0.70
N ALA A 234 12.09 13.18 -1.46
CA ALA A 234 13.43 12.99 -0.94
C ALA A 234 13.98 14.29 -0.35
N ALA A 235 13.80 15.42 -1.05
CA ALA A 235 14.20 16.75 -0.57
C ALA A 235 13.50 17.12 0.75
N LEU A 236 12.17 16.92 0.84
CA LEU A 236 11.42 17.17 2.09
C LEU A 236 11.95 16.32 3.24
N ARG A 237 12.25 15.04 2.98
CA ARG A 237 12.80 14.12 3.98
C ARG A 237 14.30 14.30 4.24
N LYS A 238 14.97 15.25 3.56
CA LYS A 238 16.42 15.46 3.61
C LYS A 238 17.21 14.19 3.26
N ASN A 239 16.65 13.35 2.39
CA ASN A 239 17.29 12.13 1.90
C ASN A 239 18.09 12.41 0.61
N PRO A 240 19.23 11.72 0.40
CA PRO A 240 19.95 11.83 -0.86
C PRO A 240 19.09 11.33 -2.03
N PHE A 241 19.22 11.99 -3.18
CA PHE A 241 18.47 11.68 -4.38
C PHE A 241 19.41 11.29 -5.52
N TYR A 242 19.14 10.16 -6.16
CA TYR A 242 19.89 9.66 -7.30
C TYR A 242 18.91 9.18 -8.37
N ALA A 243 18.79 9.94 -9.47
CA ALA A 243 17.81 9.68 -10.53
C ALA A 243 17.94 8.26 -11.12
N VAL A 244 19.17 7.79 -11.33
CA VAL A 244 19.48 6.42 -11.79
C VAL A 244 18.82 5.35 -10.93
N ASN A 245 18.87 5.47 -9.59
CA ASN A 245 18.32 4.45 -8.69
C ASN A 245 16.80 4.33 -8.85
N TYR A 246 16.11 5.46 -8.94
CA TYR A 246 14.66 5.49 -9.16
C TYR A 246 14.28 5.03 -10.57
N ALA A 247 15.08 5.38 -11.59
CA ALA A 247 14.87 4.93 -12.96
C ALA A 247 15.00 3.39 -13.09
N VAL A 248 16.03 2.79 -12.47
CA VAL A 248 16.20 1.33 -12.43
C VAL A 248 15.05 0.65 -11.68
N ALA A 249 14.60 1.22 -10.54
CA ALA A 249 13.46 0.69 -9.80
C ALA A 249 12.16 0.73 -10.62
N LEU A 250 11.89 1.83 -11.32
CA LEU A 250 10.73 1.93 -12.23
C LEU A 250 10.85 0.96 -13.40
N LYS A 251 12.05 0.78 -13.97
CA LYS A 251 12.28 -0.19 -15.05
C LYS A 251 11.90 -1.60 -14.59
N ARG A 252 12.28 -1.97 -13.37
CA ARG A 252 11.88 -3.24 -12.75
C ARG A 252 10.37 -3.32 -12.55
N SER A 253 9.72 -2.27 -12.04
CA SER A 253 8.26 -2.24 -11.86
C SER A 253 7.52 -2.41 -13.20
N PHE A 254 7.99 -1.73 -14.26
CA PHE A 254 7.43 -1.85 -15.61
C PHE A 254 7.61 -3.27 -16.16
N HIS A 255 8.79 -3.87 -16.00
CA HIS A 255 9.04 -5.25 -16.39
C HIS A 255 8.11 -6.22 -15.64
N LEU A 256 7.95 -6.05 -14.32
CA LEU A 256 7.03 -6.86 -13.51
C LEU A 256 5.57 -6.71 -13.95
N ALA A 257 5.13 -5.52 -14.38
CA ALA A 257 3.78 -5.34 -14.90
C ALA A 257 3.50 -6.26 -16.10
N THR A 258 4.46 -6.34 -17.04
CA THR A 258 4.36 -7.21 -18.21
C THR A 258 4.49 -8.67 -17.83
N GLU A 259 5.47 -9.02 -17.00
CA GLU A 259 5.77 -10.41 -16.67
C GLU A 259 4.68 -11.03 -15.79
N ASN A 260 4.21 -10.32 -14.75
CA ASN A 260 3.13 -10.80 -13.90
C ASN A 260 1.83 -10.95 -14.70
N GLN A 261 1.52 -10.01 -15.62
CA GLN A 261 0.35 -10.15 -16.48
C GLN A 261 0.46 -11.35 -17.42
N ARG A 262 1.64 -11.59 -17.99
CA ARG A 262 1.92 -12.76 -18.84
C ARG A 262 1.74 -14.08 -18.07
N VAL A 263 2.22 -14.14 -16.82
CA VAL A 263 2.22 -15.37 -16.00
C VAL A 263 0.85 -15.63 -15.36
N LEU A 264 0.20 -14.60 -14.81
CA LEU A 264 -1.06 -14.73 -14.07
C LEU A 264 -2.29 -14.62 -14.99
N GLY A 265 -2.13 -14.03 -16.18
CA GLY A 265 -3.20 -13.79 -17.14
C GLY A 265 -4.01 -12.51 -16.87
N GLU A 266 -4.67 -12.02 -17.91
CA GLU A 266 -5.46 -10.78 -17.87
C GLU A 266 -6.70 -10.89 -16.96
N SER A 267 -7.17 -12.11 -16.67
CA SER A 267 -8.27 -12.34 -15.72
C SER A 267 -7.87 -12.15 -14.25
N ARG A 268 -6.56 -12.13 -13.94
CA ARG A 268 -6.02 -11.96 -12.59
C ARG A 268 -5.10 -10.75 -12.42
N TYR A 269 -4.57 -10.19 -13.50
CA TYR A 269 -3.62 -9.07 -13.44
C TYR A 269 -3.96 -7.99 -14.47
N MET A 270 -4.44 -6.85 -13.99
CA MET A 270 -4.78 -5.68 -14.79
C MET A 270 -3.70 -4.62 -14.66
N VAL A 271 -3.29 -4.02 -15.78
CA VAL A 271 -2.35 -2.89 -15.80
C VAL A 271 -3.13 -1.62 -16.15
N VAL A 272 -2.98 -0.58 -15.35
CA VAL A 272 -3.68 0.70 -15.51
C VAL A 272 -2.66 1.84 -15.58
N ARG A 273 -2.87 2.83 -16.44
CA ARG A 273 -2.06 4.05 -16.44
C ARG A 273 -2.74 5.11 -15.58
N TYR A 274 -1.95 5.78 -14.75
CA TYR A 274 -2.40 6.89 -13.92
C TYR A 274 -3.00 8.02 -14.77
N GLU A 275 -2.39 8.31 -15.91
CA GLU A 275 -2.82 9.36 -16.84
C GLU A 275 -4.21 9.06 -17.40
N ASP A 276 -4.50 7.80 -17.69
CA ASP A 276 -5.81 7.37 -18.17
C ASP A 276 -6.83 7.40 -17.01
N LEU A 277 -6.45 6.96 -15.81
CA LEU A 277 -7.29 7.01 -14.60
C LEU A 277 -7.75 8.43 -14.27
N VAL A 278 -6.89 9.45 -14.39
CA VAL A 278 -7.27 10.84 -14.07
C VAL A 278 -7.92 11.58 -15.23
N SER A 279 -7.76 11.10 -16.47
CA SER A 279 -8.35 11.73 -17.66
C SER A 279 -9.72 11.15 -18.01
N LEU A 280 -9.91 9.85 -17.80
CA LEU A 280 -11.12 9.10 -18.11
C LEU A 280 -11.57 8.25 -16.91
N PRO A 281 -11.76 8.86 -15.71
CA PRO A 281 -11.95 8.11 -14.46
C PRO A 281 -13.15 7.15 -14.52
N ARG A 282 -14.29 7.58 -15.06
CA ARG A 282 -15.48 6.74 -15.19
C ARG A 282 -15.20 5.47 -16.00
N GLN A 283 -14.64 5.63 -17.19
CA GLN A 283 -14.34 4.49 -18.07
C GLN A 283 -13.34 3.52 -17.40
N ILE A 284 -12.27 4.04 -16.81
CA ILE A 284 -11.27 3.20 -16.14
C ILE A 284 -11.86 2.47 -14.92
N MET A 285 -12.73 3.13 -14.14
CA MET A 285 -13.38 2.48 -13.01
C MET A 285 -14.42 1.43 -13.47
N GLU A 286 -15.13 1.64 -14.59
CA GLU A 286 -15.99 0.63 -15.21
C GLU A 286 -15.19 -0.60 -15.71
N ASP A 287 -14.01 -0.37 -16.29
CA ASP A 287 -13.12 -1.46 -16.70
C ASP A 287 -12.59 -2.23 -15.48
N ILE A 288 -12.24 -1.53 -14.40
CA ILE A 288 -11.83 -2.15 -13.13
C ILE A 288 -12.97 -2.97 -12.53
N THR A 289 -14.20 -2.47 -12.47
CA THR A 289 -15.32 -3.25 -11.91
C THR A 289 -15.65 -4.48 -12.76
N ARG A 290 -15.56 -4.37 -14.08
CA ARG A 290 -15.67 -5.52 -14.99
C ARG A 290 -14.57 -6.55 -14.76
N PHE A 291 -13.32 -6.10 -14.61
CA PHE A 291 -12.18 -6.96 -14.27
C PHE A 291 -12.38 -7.65 -12.91
N LEU A 292 -12.87 -6.92 -11.90
CA LEU A 292 -13.12 -7.46 -10.57
C LEU A 292 -14.35 -8.38 -10.54
N GLY A 293 -15.33 -8.17 -11.41
CA GLY A 293 -16.60 -8.91 -11.41
C GLY A 293 -17.60 -8.36 -10.40
N ILE A 294 -17.59 -7.04 -10.17
CA ILE A 294 -18.53 -6.34 -9.27
C ILE A 294 -19.37 -5.34 -10.08
N ALA A 295 -20.55 -4.99 -9.56
CA ALA A 295 -21.37 -3.94 -10.16
C ALA A 295 -20.67 -2.59 -10.08
N TYR A 296 -20.86 -1.72 -11.08
CA TYR A 296 -20.40 -0.34 -10.98
C TYR A 296 -21.20 0.43 -9.92
N ASN A 297 -20.52 1.32 -9.19
CA ASN A 297 -21.14 2.22 -8.23
C ASN A 297 -20.56 3.64 -8.39
N GLU A 298 -21.39 4.67 -8.27
CA GLU A 298 -20.96 6.07 -8.37
C GLU A 298 -19.96 6.49 -7.28
N SER A 299 -19.90 5.76 -6.15
CA SER A 299 -18.90 5.97 -5.10
C SER A 299 -17.47 5.91 -5.65
N LEU A 300 -17.25 5.15 -6.73
CA LEU A 300 -15.94 4.97 -7.37
C LEU A 300 -15.35 6.23 -8.00
N LEU A 301 -16.11 7.32 -8.09
CA LEU A 301 -15.64 8.63 -8.57
C LEU A 301 -15.34 9.62 -7.44
N THR A 302 -15.58 9.22 -6.19
CA THR A 302 -15.38 10.05 -5.01
C THR A 302 -14.31 9.41 -4.13
N PRO A 303 -13.05 9.89 -4.17
CA PRO A 303 -11.99 9.35 -3.34
C PRO A 303 -12.34 9.39 -1.84
N THR A 304 -12.34 8.24 -1.19
CA THR A 304 -12.47 8.11 0.27
C THR A 304 -11.30 7.34 0.89
N GLU A 305 -11.10 7.50 2.20
CA GLU A 305 -10.16 6.73 3.00
C GLU A 305 -10.84 6.41 4.32
N ASN A 306 -11.10 5.13 4.57
CA ASN A 306 -11.87 4.66 5.71
C ASN A 306 -13.27 5.30 5.75
N ASP A 307 -13.96 5.28 4.59
CA ASP A 307 -15.31 5.84 4.35
C ASP A 307 -15.44 7.36 4.57
N ARG A 308 -14.31 8.08 4.65
CA ARG A 308 -14.28 9.55 4.77
C ARG A 308 -13.68 10.17 3.53
N LEU A 309 -14.15 11.34 3.12
CA LEU A 309 -13.61 12.03 1.95
C LEU A 309 -12.09 12.19 2.07
N ALA A 310 -11.37 11.64 1.09
CA ALA A 310 -9.92 11.63 1.12
C ALA A 310 -9.35 12.93 0.56
N GLY A 311 -8.35 13.48 1.26
CA GLY A 311 -7.53 14.56 0.73
C GLY A 311 -6.53 14.06 -0.31
N SER A 312 -6.32 14.84 -1.37
CA SER A 312 -5.36 14.52 -2.44
C SER A 312 -3.93 14.35 -1.88
N ASN A 313 -3.25 13.25 -2.25
CA ASN A 313 -1.89 12.93 -1.80
C ASN A 313 -0.80 13.47 -2.75
N SER A 314 -1.03 14.65 -3.35
CA SER A 314 -0.10 15.27 -4.31
C SER A 314 1.07 15.96 -3.59
N MET A 315 2.28 15.82 -4.14
CA MET A 315 3.45 16.57 -3.68
C MET A 315 3.46 18.02 -4.18
N PHE A 316 2.59 18.37 -5.13
CA PHE A 316 2.49 19.68 -5.75
C PHE A 316 1.15 20.26 -5.31
N ALA A 317 1.17 20.95 -4.17
CA ALA A 317 0.03 21.15 -3.29
C ALA A 317 -0.61 22.55 -3.41
N ASP A 318 -0.54 23.15 -4.60
CA ASP A 318 -1.09 24.48 -4.83
C ASP A 318 -2.64 24.44 -4.79
N ARG A 319 -3.23 23.23 -4.89
CA ARG A 319 -4.66 22.92 -4.69
C ARG A 319 -4.83 21.52 -4.08
N ARG A 320 -4.83 21.39 -2.75
CA ARG A 320 -5.31 20.15 -2.10
C ARG A 320 -6.84 20.14 -2.20
N VAL A 321 -7.39 19.14 -2.87
CA VAL A 321 -8.84 18.90 -2.92
C VAL A 321 -9.19 17.69 -2.06
N THR A 322 -10.44 17.64 -1.63
CA THR A 322 -11.00 16.56 -0.81
C THR A 322 -12.15 15.93 -1.56
N GLY A 323 -12.16 14.60 -1.68
CA GLY A 323 -13.23 13.87 -2.37
C GLY A 323 -13.32 14.14 -3.87
N GLN A 324 -12.22 14.58 -4.51
CA GLN A 324 -12.20 14.90 -5.93
C GLN A 324 -10.96 14.33 -6.62
N ILE A 325 -11.14 13.93 -7.88
CA ILE A 325 -10.07 13.53 -8.79
C ILE A 325 -9.49 14.79 -9.42
N VAL A 326 -8.19 15.05 -9.22
CA VAL A 326 -7.49 16.14 -9.91
C VAL A 326 -6.67 15.56 -11.04
N ASN A 327 -6.98 16.01 -12.26
CA ASN A 327 -6.12 15.74 -13.40
C ASN A 327 -4.96 16.74 -13.43
N GLN A 328 -3.76 16.24 -13.16
CA GLN A 328 -2.49 16.97 -13.27
C GLN A 328 -1.49 16.17 -14.12
N SER A 329 -1.97 15.27 -14.99
CA SER A 329 -1.08 14.44 -15.82
C SER A 329 -0.39 15.22 -16.92
N HIS A 330 -0.92 16.40 -17.28
CA HIS A 330 -0.44 17.21 -18.41
C HIS A 330 0.41 18.42 -17.99
N ASP A 331 0.67 18.60 -16.69
CA ASP A 331 1.35 19.79 -16.17
C ASP A 331 2.86 19.80 -16.46
N ASP A 332 3.45 18.70 -16.95
CA ASP A 332 4.89 18.53 -17.23
C ASP A 332 5.80 19.07 -16.10
N ARG A 333 5.40 18.87 -14.84
CA ARG A 333 6.06 19.41 -13.64
C ARG A 333 7.50 18.95 -13.50
N TYR A 334 7.85 17.82 -14.10
CA TYR A 334 9.22 17.35 -14.13
C TYR A 334 10.19 18.39 -14.69
N LYS A 335 9.75 19.28 -15.61
CA LYS A 335 10.57 20.36 -16.18
C LYS A 335 11.05 21.38 -15.14
N LEU A 336 10.31 21.55 -14.04
CA LEU A 336 10.64 22.48 -12.95
C LEU A 336 11.50 21.83 -11.85
N ILE A 337 11.63 20.50 -11.87
CA ILE A 337 12.17 19.73 -10.74
C ILE A 337 13.44 18.97 -11.12
N LEU A 338 13.48 18.40 -12.32
CA LEU A 338 14.60 17.60 -12.80
C LEU A 338 15.58 18.46 -13.59
N ASP A 339 16.86 18.31 -13.30
CA ASP A 339 17.90 18.98 -14.08
C ASP A 339 18.25 18.19 -15.36
N GLN A 340 19.06 18.81 -16.23
CA GLN A 340 19.44 18.21 -17.52
C GLN A 340 20.24 16.91 -17.39
N ARG A 341 21.02 16.74 -16.31
CA ARG A 341 21.78 15.51 -16.09
C ARG A 341 20.83 14.39 -15.66
N GLU A 342 19.96 14.66 -14.70
CA GLU A 342 18.95 13.70 -14.22
C GLU A 342 18.01 13.27 -15.35
N LEU A 343 17.55 14.22 -16.18
CA LEU A 343 16.73 13.90 -17.35
C LEU A 343 17.45 12.94 -18.30
N ARG A 344 18.73 13.18 -18.61
CA ARG A 344 19.53 12.27 -19.44
C ARG A 344 19.67 10.90 -18.80
N GLU A 345 19.95 10.82 -17.50
CA GLU A 345 20.08 9.55 -16.77
C GLU A 345 18.77 8.74 -16.83
N ILE A 346 17.63 9.38 -16.58
CA ILE A 346 16.30 8.75 -16.61
C ILE A 346 15.96 8.27 -18.02
N VAL A 347 16.07 9.15 -19.01
CA VAL A 347 15.75 8.85 -20.40
C VAL A 347 16.62 7.70 -20.91
N THR A 348 17.92 7.72 -20.62
CA THR A 348 18.85 6.65 -21.02
C THR A 348 18.39 5.27 -20.52
N ILE A 349 17.78 5.20 -19.33
CA ILE A 349 17.37 3.92 -18.72
C ILE A 349 15.98 3.47 -19.17
N LEU A 350 15.05 4.41 -19.33
CA LEU A 350 13.61 4.15 -19.43
C LEU A 350 12.97 4.48 -20.77
N TYR A 351 13.69 5.05 -21.74
CA TYR A 351 13.08 5.52 -23.00
C TYR A 351 12.23 4.46 -23.70
N ASP A 352 12.82 3.30 -24.01
CA ASP A 352 12.12 2.22 -24.72
C ASP A 352 10.92 1.69 -23.92
N ASP A 353 11.10 1.55 -22.60
CA ASP A 353 10.08 1.08 -21.69
C ASP A 353 8.89 2.04 -21.57
N ALA A 354 9.16 3.34 -21.63
CA ALA A 354 8.15 4.39 -21.59
C ALA A 354 7.38 4.48 -22.92
N VAL A 355 8.09 4.51 -24.04
CA VAL A 355 7.49 4.56 -25.39
C VAL A 355 6.62 3.33 -25.64
N LYS A 356 7.11 2.12 -25.30
CA LYS A 356 6.33 0.87 -25.44
C LYS A 356 5.01 0.90 -24.67
N ARG A 357 4.90 1.73 -23.62
CA ARG A 357 3.71 1.87 -22.77
C ARG A 357 2.87 3.10 -23.10
N GLY A 358 3.11 3.72 -24.25
CA GLY A 358 2.30 4.84 -24.75
C GLY A 358 2.57 6.17 -24.06
N TYR A 359 3.68 6.33 -23.34
CA TYR A 359 4.09 7.65 -22.87
C TYR A 359 4.68 8.44 -24.05
N PRO A 360 4.29 9.72 -24.25
CA PRO A 360 4.61 10.50 -25.45
C PRO A 360 6.05 11.02 -25.46
N TRP A 361 7.03 10.16 -25.18
CA TRP A 361 8.45 10.53 -25.10
C TRP A 361 9.10 10.71 -26.48
N GLN A 362 8.48 10.22 -27.55
CA GLN A 362 8.92 10.46 -28.94
C GLN A 362 8.60 11.88 -29.41
N SER A 363 7.44 12.42 -29.01
CA SER A 363 6.99 13.75 -29.40
C SER A 363 7.49 14.85 -28.47
N LYS A 364 7.81 14.50 -27.21
CA LYS A 364 8.48 15.42 -26.28
C LYS A 364 9.97 15.50 -26.67
N ASN A 365 10.51 16.71 -26.85
CA ASN A 365 11.95 16.96 -27.01
C ASN A 365 12.71 16.76 -25.67
N ILE A 366 12.68 15.54 -25.10
CA ILE A 366 13.18 15.22 -23.75
C ILE A 366 14.70 14.98 -23.74
N VAL A 367 15.48 15.81 -24.44
CA VAL A 367 16.93 15.68 -24.67
C VAL A 367 17.28 14.74 -25.83
N GLY A 368 18.29 15.14 -26.62
CA GLY A 368 18.75 14.46 -27.85
C GLY A 368 19.21 13.02 -27.62
N TYR A 369 18.25 12.10 -27.60
CA TYR A 369 18.47 10.66 -27.51
C TYR A 369 19.23 10.20 -28.77
N ARG A 370 20.56 10.21 -28.70
CA ARG A 370 21.39 9.39 -29.59
C ARG A 370 21.38 7.99 -28.98
N LYS A 371 20.88 6.99 -29.71
CA LYS A 371 21.03 5.56 -29.40
C LYS A 371 22.52 5.25 -29.19
N GLY A 372 23.01 5.45 -27.97
CA GLY A 372 24.42 5.37 -27.66
C GLY A 372 24.80 3.95 -27.30
N TRP A 373 25.52 3.27 -28.19
CA TRP A 373 26.18 1.97 -27.98
C TRP A 373 26.95 1.86 -26.64
N ILE A 374 27.34 3.00 -26.05
CA ILE A 374 27.97 3.13 -24.73
C ILE A 374 27.11 2.54 -23.59
N TYR A 375 25.77 2.54 -23.73
CA TYR A 375 24.86 1.99 -22.70
C TYR A 375 24.93 0.46 -22.59
N HIS A 376 25.19 -0.25 -23.69
CA HIS A 376 25.41 -1.71 -23.65
C HIS A 376 26.69 -2.05 -22.85
N LEU A 377 27.74 -1.22 -22.96
CA LEU A 377 28.97 -1.37 -22.19
C LEU A 377 28.76 -1.03 -20.71
N PHE A 378 27.98 0.01 -20.39
CA PHE A 378 27.71 0.40 -19.00
C PHE A 378 26.88 -0.65 -18.23
N LEU A 379 25.87 -1.26 -18.87
CA LEU A 379 25.08 -2.34 -18.28
C LEU A 379 25.89 -3.63 -18.10
N GLN A 380 26.80 -3.95 -19.03
CA GLN A 380 27.73 -5.06 -18.85
C GLN A 380 28.71 -4.80 -17.70
N GLY A 381 29.26 -3.59 -17.59
CA GLY A 381 30.10 -3.19 -16.46
C GLY A 381 29.38 -3.23 -15.11
N TYR A 382 28.13 -2.79 -15.04
CA TYR A 382 27.31 -2.81 -13.81
C TYR A 382 26.92 -4.24 -13.38
N ARG A 383 26.66 -5.14 -14.34
CA ARG A 383 26.44 -6.58 -14.07
C ARG A 383 27.71 -7.25 -13.54
N VAL A 384 28.86 -6.94 -14.11
CA VAL A 384 30.16 -7.44 -13.64
C VAL A 384 30.43 -6.93 -12.23
N TRP A 385 30.27 -5.63 -11.96
CA TRP A 385 30.53 -5.04 -10.65
C TRP A 385 29.68 -5.66 -9.51
N ASN A 386 28.38 -5.91 -9.75
CA ASN A 386 27.52 -6.55 -8.75
C ASN A 386 27.85 -8.04 -8.56
N ALA A 387 28.22 -8.77 -9.62
CA ALA A 387 28.66 -10.15 -9.50
C ALA A 387 29.98 -10.27 -8.71
N THR A 388 30.91 -9.35 -8.91
CA THR A 388 32.18 -9.30 -8.15
C THR A 388 31.95 -8.91 -6.70
N ARG A 389 31.03 -7.97 -6.42
CA ARG A 389 30.70 -7.54 -5.06
C ARG A 389 29.99 -8.63 -4.23
N ILE A 390 29.12 -9.43 -4.85
CA ILE A 390 28.48 -10.59 -4.21
C ILE A 390 29.52 -11.69 -3.92
N ARG A 391 30.45 -11.95 -4.85
CA ARG A 391 31.58 -12.88 -4.61
C ARG A 391 32.53 -12.41 -3.52
N PHE A 392 32.83 -11.11 -3.46
CA PHE A 392 33.73 -10.52 -2.47
C PHE A 392 33.11 -10.53 -1.05
N LEU A 393 31.81 -10.24 -0.93
CA LEU A 393 31.07 -10.33 0.33
C LEU A 393 30.86 -11.79 0.78
N GLY A 394 30.70 -12.72 -0.17
CA GLY A 394 30.65 -14.16 0.12
C GLY A 394 31.99 -14.72 0.61
N ALA A 395 33.11 -14.30 0.01
CA ALA A 395 34.45 -14.70 0.43
C ALA A 395 34.83 -14.14 1.82
N MET A 396 34.43 -12.91 2.16
CA MET A 396 34.65 -12.35 3.50
C MET A 396 33.83 -13.07 4.59
N ARG A 397 32.62 -13.56 4.28
CA ARG A 397 31.84 -14.40 5.21
C ARG A 397 32.45 -15.79 5.44
N PHE A 398 33.10 -16.37 4.43
CA PHE A 398 33.75 -17.67 4.54
C PHE A 398 35.04 -17.63 5.36
N ILE A 399 35.77 -16.51 5.34
CA ILE A 399 36.99 -16.31 6.13
C ILE A 399 36.67 -16.00 7.61
N ALA A 400 35.53 -15.35 7.90
CA ALA A 400 35.10 -15.04 9.27
C ALA A 400 34.59 -16.27 10.06
N HIS A 401 34.22 -17.37 9.39
CA HIS A 401 33.69 -18.58 10.03
C HIS A 401 34.75 -19.68 10.32
N ARG A 402 36.04 -19.40 10.10
CA ARG A 402 37.15 -20.33 10.44
C ARG A 402 38.03 -19.86 11.61
N LYS A 403 37.60 -18.83 12.36
CA LYS A 403 38.36 -18.29 13.50
C LYS A 403 37.59 -18.20 14.82
N HIS A 404 36.44 -18.86 14.96
CA HIS A 404 35.79 -19.08 16.25
C HIS A 404 35.22 -20.48 16.35
#